data_AF-Q11G16-F1
#
_entry.id   AF-Q11G16-F1
#
_cell.length_a   1.000
_cell.length_b   1.000
_cell.length_c   1.000
_cell.angle_alpha   90.00
_cell.angle_beta   90.00
_cell.angle_gamma   90.00
#
_symmetry.space_group_name_H-M   'P 1'
#
loop_
_entity.id
_entity.type
_entity.pdbx_description
1 polymer ?
#
loop_
_entity_poly.entity_id
_entity_poly.type
_entity_poly.pdbx_seq_one_letter_code
_entity_poly.pdbx_strand_id
1 'polypeptide(L)'
;MKFPTKIAALALLLTASLTPLLNAQEDDLFAFVPDGGRTLLGGLVAEGIVDPAEVLSASRGKDEWLGFLRGLSAAGLDETQMETLAAYLASTMPAAEKGGQTIETGGLALPRDGRDLTLEFCQSCHIITVVVTQDRTREAWLGTMNKPSHVEIGTTQAEREALADYLVLNGGIPIEEVPEELRAGGATY
;
A
#
# COMPACT_ATOMS: atom_id res chain seq x y z
N MET A 1 30.48 -19.73 65.58
CA MET A 1 30.29 -20.50 64.32
C MET A 1 29.10 -19.89 63.57
N LYS A 2 29.33 -19.41 62.32
CA LYS A 2 28.49 -19.58 61.10
C LYS A 2 26.94 -19.50 61.24
N PHE A 3 26.11 -18.73 60.53
CA PHE A 3 26.07 -18.00 59.23
C PHE A 3 24.68 -17.24 59.18
N PRO A 4 24.20 -16.60 58.08
CA PRO A 4 24.42 -15.20 57.73
C PRO A 4 23.13 -14.39 57.40
N THR A 5 23.36 -13.13 57.06
CA THR A 5 22.51 -12.08 56.48
C THR A 5 21.55 -12.57 55.37
N LYS A 6 20.26 -12.18 55.45
CA LYS A 6 19.29 -12.34 54.36
C LYS A 6 19.37 -11.13 53.43
N ILE A 7 19.86 -11.34 52.21
CA ILE A 7 19.74 -10.40 51.09
C ILE A 7 18.36 -10.62 50.46
N ALA A 8 17.50 -9.61 50.52
CA ALA A 8 16.25 -9.61 49.77
C ALA A 8 16.57 -9.30 48.30
N ALA A 9 16.35 -10.28 47.42
CA ALA A 9 16.44 -10.09 45.98
C ALA A 9 15.17 -9.39 45.48
N LEU A 10 15.33 -8.18 44.93
CA LEU A 10 14.30 -7.44 44.23
C LEU A 10 14.22 -7.99 42.80
N ALA A 11 13.16 -8.73 42.47
CA ALA A 11 12.91 -9.19 41.11
C ALA A 11 12.30 -8.05 40.28
N LEU A 12 13.09 -7.46 39.40
CA LEU A 12 12.64 -6.50 38.40
C LEU A 12 12.10 -7.28 37.19
N LEU A 13 10.78 -7.33 37.04
CA LEU A 13 10.10 -7.85 35.84
C LEU A 13 10.27 -6.82 34.71
N LEU A 14 11.24 -7.05 33.82
CA LEU A 14 11.31 -6.39 32.52
C LEU A 14 10.29 -7.06 31.59
N THR A 15 9.10 -6.48 31.43
CA THR A 15 8.22 -6.78 30.29
C THR A 15 8.73 -5.99 29.09
N ALA A 16 9.61 -6.59 28.31
CA ALA A 16 10.04 -6.03 27.02
C ALA A 16 8.90 -6.17 26.00
N SER A 17 8.30 -5.04 25.63
CA SER A 17 7.35 -4.90 24.52
C SER A 17 8.07 -5.08 23.18
N LEU A 18 8.05 -6.31 22.66
CA LEU A 18 8.65 -6.72 21.38
C LEU A 18 7.79 -6.43 20.14
N THR A 19 6.79 -5.56 20.25
CA THR A 19 5.82 -5.33 19.17
C THR A 19 6.29 -4.56 17.93
N PRO A 20 7.31 -3.66 17.94
CA PRO A 20 7.61 -2.87 16.73
C PRO A 20 8.40 -3.61 15.64
N LEU A 21 8.99 -4.78 15.93
CA LEU A 21 9.81 -5.52 14.95
C LEU A 21 8.98 -6.32 13.94
N LEU A 22 7.73 -6.68 14.26
CA LEU A 22 6.89 -7.47 13.35
C LEU A 22 6.41 -6.66 12.14
N ASN A 23 6.00 -5.41 12.32
CA ASN A 23 5.46 -4.58 11.23
C ASN A 23 6.54 -4.19 10.20
N ALA A 24 7.77 -3.93 10.64
CA ALA A 24 8.87 -3.59 9.73
C ALA A 24 9.30 -4.78 8.86
N GLN A 25 9.03 -6.01 9.29
CA GLN A 25 9.41 -7.23 8.57
C GLN A 25 8.37 -7.60 7.50
N GLU A 26 7.09 -7.28 7.69
CA GLU A 26 6.06 -7.47 6.65
C GLU A 26 6.20 -6.46 5.51
N ASP A 27 6.55 -5.20 5.80
CA ASP A 27 6.81 -4.19 4.77
C ASP A 27 7.99 -4.58 3.86
N ASP A 28 9.00 -5.26 4.41
CA ASP A 28 10.15 -5.76 3.64
C ASP A 28 9.75 -6.90 2.68
N LEU A 29 8.85 -7.79 3.10
CA LEU A 29 8.44 -8.95 2.29
C LEU A 29 7.74 -8.55 0.97
N PHE A 30 6.99 -7.45 0.97
CA PHE A 30 6.24 -6.96 -0.19
C PHE A 30 6.81 -5.69 -0.80
N ALA A 31 8.07 -5.34 -0.48
CA ALA A 31 8.75 -4.17 -1.04
C ALA A 31 8.91 -4.22 -2.57
N PHE A 32 8.87 -5.42 -3.17
CA PHE A 32 8.89 -5.60 -4.62
C PHE A 32 7.57 -5.20 -5.31
N VAL A 33 6.47 -5.07 -4.55
CA VAL A 33 5.18 -4.60 -5.07
C VAL A 33 5.20 -3.07 -5.03
N PRO A 34 5.15 -2.36 -6.18
CA PRO A 34 5.38 -0.92 -6.26
C PRO A 34 4.49 -0.11 -5.31
N ASP A 35 5.02 0.97 -4.76
CA ASP A 35 4.25 1.83 -3.86
C ASP A 35 2.95 2.35 -4.51
N GLY A 36 1.88 2.34 -3.72
CA GLY A 36 0.61 2.92 -4.13
C GLY A 36 0.56 4.42 -3.84
N GLY A 37 -0.44 5.10 -4.38
CA GLY A 37 -0.57 6.55 -4.28
C GLY A 37 -0.69 7.09 -2.85
N ARG A 38 -1.22 6.33 -1.89
CA ARG A 38 -1.23 6.71 -0.47
C ARG A 38 0.20 6.83 0.07
N THR A 39 1.02 5.82 -0.20
CA THR A 39 2.41 5.75 0.26
C THR A 39 3.24 6.85 -0.41
N LEU A 40 3.08 7.04 -1.72
CA LEU A 40 3.74 8.11 -2.47
C LEU A 40 3.36 9.50 -1.94
N LEU A 41 2.07 9.77 -1.71
CA LEU A 41 1.63 11.04 -1.13
C LEU A 41 2.21 11.26 0.27
N GLY A 42 2.20 10.22 1.10
CA GLY A 42 2.76 10.26 2.45
C GLY A 42 4.24 10.63 2.46
N GLY A 43 5.02 10.10 1.52
CA GLY A 43 6.43 10.47 1.32
C GLY A 43 6.60 11.95 0.97
N LEU A 44 5.85 12.44 -0.02
CA LEU A 44 5.93 13.86 -0.43
C LEU A 44 5.54 14.83 0.69
N VAL A 45 4.54 14.47 1.51
CA VAL A 45 4.14 15.28 2.67
C VAL A 45 5.21 15.26 3.75
N ALA A 46 5.75 14.08 4.08
CA ALA A 46 6.79 13.94 5.10
C ALA A 46 8.08 14.69 4.74
N GLU A 47 8.41 14.78 3.44
CA GLU A 47 9.54 15.54 2.92
C GLU A 47 9.25 17.04 2.75
N GLY A 48 8.00 17.47 2.98
CA GLY A 48 7.58 18.87 2.82
C GLY A 48 7.56 19.35 1.37
N ILE A 49 7.48 18.42 0.40
CA ILE A 49 7.42 18.73 -1.04
C ILE A 49 6.02 19.23 -1.42
N VAL A 50 4.99 18.71 -0.77
CA VAL A 50 3.60 19.15 -0.97
C VAL A 50 2.99 19.61 0.34
N ASP A 51 2.17 20.67 0.27
CA ASP A 51 1.34 21.08 1.39
C ASP A 51 0.13 20.12 1.48
N PRO A 52 -0.04 19.39 2.60
CA PRO A 52 -1.18 18.49 2.75
C PRO A 52 -2.53 19.21 2.63
N ALA A 53 -2.64 20.47 3.04
CA ALA A 53 -3.89 21.23 2.91
C ALA A 53 -4.28 21.50 1.45
N GLU A 54 -3.28 21.72 0.58
CA GLU A 54 -3.52 21.91 -0.85
C GLU A 54 -4.07 20.63 -1.47
N VAL A 55 -3.48 19.48 -1.15
CA VAL A 55 -3.84 18.21 -1.77
C VAL A 55 -5.18 17.69 -1.24
N LEU A 56 -5.39 17.70 0.08
CA LEU A 56 -6.54 17.05 0.72
C LEU A 56 -7.88 17.74 0.42
N SER A 57 -7.85 19.02 0.05
CA SER A 57 -9.04 19.82 -0.23
C SER A 57 -9.35 19.96 -1.73
N ALA A 58 -8.42 19.59 -2.60
CA ALA A 58 -8.55 19.82 -4.03
C ALA A 58 -9.36 18.73 -4.74
N SER A 59 -10.25 19.14 -5.62
CA SER A 59 -10.94 18.26 -6.57
C SER A 59 -10.37 18.52 -7.96
N ARG A 60 -9.63 17.56 -8.51
CA ARG A 60 -9.03 17.63 -9.85
C ARG A 60 -9.15 16.27 -10.55
N GLY A 61 -9.22 16.26 -11.87
CA GLY A 61 -9.13 15.04 -12.68
C GLY A 61 -7.71 14.45 -12.69
N LYS A 62 -7.54 13.20 -13.15
CA LYS A 62 -6.22 12.54 -13.24
C LYS A 62 -5.20 13.37 -14.02
N ASP A 63 -5.57 13.91 -15.17
CA ASP A 63 -4.65 14.68 -16.03
C ASP A 63 -4.21 16.00 -15.39
N GLU A 64 -5.11 16.66 -14.66
CA GLU A 64 -4.80 17.87 -13.90
C GLU A 64 -3.87 17.58 -12.72
N TRP A 65 -4.10 16.45 -12.02
CA TRP A 65 -3.18 15.96 -10.99
C TRP A 65 -1.82 15.62 -11.56
N LEU A 66 -1.76 14.95 -12.70
CA LEU A 66 -0.50 14.61 -13.36
C LEU A 66 0.27 15.86 -13.79
N GLY A 67 -0.43 16.88 -14.30
CA GLY A 67 0.15 18.19 -14.60
C GLY A 67 0.72 18.88 -13.35
N PHE A 68 0.01 18.82 -12.23
CA PHE A 68 0.50 19.32 -10.94
C PHE A 68 1.77 18.57 -10.49
N LEU A 69 1.77 17.24 -10.52
CA LEU A 69 2.91 16.42 -10.09
C LEU A 69 4.16 16.65 -10.95
N ARG A 70 4.01 16.78 -12.28
CA ARG A 70 5.11 17.13 -13.18
C ARG A 70 5.72 18.50 -12.90
N GLY A 71 4.97 19.40 -12.26
CA GLY A 71 5.46 20.69 -11.79
C GLY A 71 6.34 20.60 -10.54
N LEU A 72 6.29 19.49 -9.80
CA LEU A 72 7.06 19.26 -8.58
C LEU A 72 8.43 18.65 -8.91
N SER A 73 9.36 19.47 -9.41
CA SER A 73 10.71 19.00 -9.78
C SER A 73 11.50 18.35 -8.63
N ALA A 74 11.13 18.61 -7.37
CA ALA A 74 11.73 18.01 -6.19
C ALA A 74 11.14 16.63 -5.82
N ALA A 75 10.08 16.17 -6.48
CA ALA A 75 9.36 14.96 -6.09
C ALA A 75 10.12 13.65 -6.35
N GLY A 76 11.10 13.64 -7.26
CA GLY A 76 11.90 12.45 -7.58
C GLY A 76 11.10 11.26 -8.13
N LEU A 77 9.81 11.45 -8.44
CA LEU A 77 8.91 10.42 -8.93
C LEU A 77 9.20 10.10 -10.40
N ASP A 78 9.23 8.81 -10.74
CA ASP A 78 9.17 8.39 -12.14
C ASP A 78 7.76 8.53 -12.74
N GLU A 79 7.62 8.26 -14.03
CA GLU A 79 6.34 8.42 -14.74
C GLU A 79 5.25 7.49 -14.18
N THR A 80 5.57 6.24 -13.86
CA THR A 80 4.61 5.26 -13.31
C THR A 80 4.15 5.66 -11.91
N GLN A 81 5.07 6.16 -11.08
CA GLN A 81 4.77 6.68 -9.75
C GLN A 81 3.88 7.94 -9.86
N MET A 82 4.19 8.86 -10.77
CA MET A 82 3.34 10.04 -11.01
C MET A 82 1.94 9.64 -11.48
N GLU A 83 1.82 8.68 -12.40
CA GLU A 83 0.53 8.17 -12.87
C GLU A 83 -0.27 7.49 -11.76
N THR A 84 0.40 6.70 -10.92
CA THR A 84 -0.19 5.99 -9.77
C THR A 84 -0.70 6.97 -8.73
N LEU A 85 0.12 7.97 -8.38
CA LEU A 85 -0.28 9.02 -7.45
C LEU A 85 -1.41 9.87 -8.03
N ALA A 86 -1.37 10.25 -9.30
CA ALA A 86 -2.44 11.03 -9.94
C ALA A 86 -3.78 10.28 -9.95
N ALA A 87 -3.78 8.97 -10.24
CA ALA A 87 -4.97 8.14 -10.22
C ALA A 87 -5.57 8.02 -8.80
N TYR A 88 -4.70 7.84 -7.80
CA TYR A 88 -5.09 7.84 -6.40
C TYR A 88 -5.73 9.19 -5.99
N LEU A 89 -5.08 10.32 -6.30
CA LEU A 89 -5.60 11.64 -5.95
C LEU A 89 -6.94 11.94 -6.62
N ALA A 90 -7.11 11.55 -7.89
CA ALA A 90 -8.37 11.75 -8.62
C ALA A 90 -9.55 10.94 -8.03
N SER A 91 -9.26 9.76 -7.49
CA SER A 91 -10.29 8.86 -6.93
C SER A 91 -10.62 9.20 -5.47
N THR A 92 -9.64 9.70 -4.71
CA THR A 92 -9.74 9.84 -3.25
C THR A 92 -9.85 11.28 -2.75
N MET A 93 -9.55 12.28 -3.59
CA MET A 93 -9.70 13.69 -3.20
C MET A 93 -10.99 14.33 -3.75
N PRO A 94 -11.58 15.31 -3.03
CA PRO A 94 -11.23 15.75 -1.67
C PRO A 94 -11.55 14.67 -0.63
N ALA A 95 -10.60 14.38 0.27
CA ALA A 95 -10.71 13.23 1.18
C ALA A 95 -11.93 13.29 2.11
N ALA A 96 -12.28 14.50 2.56
CA ALA A 96 -13.43 14.75 3.42
C ALA A 96 -14.78 14.43 2.75
N GLU A 97 -14.84 14.43 1.42
CA GLU A 97 -16.06 14.17 0.66
C GLU A 97 -16.19 12.72 0.20
N LYS A 98 -15.06 12.08 -0.15
CA LYS A 98 -15.02 10.72 -0.68
C LYS A 98 -15.24 9.66 0.40
N GLY A 99 -14.80 9.93 1.63
CA GLY A 99 -14.87 8.98 2.74
C GLY A 99 -14.04 7.72 2.47
N GLY A 100 -14.32 6.64 3.23
CA GLY A 100 -13.58 5.38 3.14
C GLY A 100 -12.72 5.10 4.37
N GLN A 101 -12.11 3.92 4.40
CA GLN A 101 -11.15 3.58 5.45
C GLN A 101 -9.82 4.29 5.19
N THR A 102 -9.20 4.78 6.25
CA THR A 102 -7.94 5.52 6.19
C THR A 102 -6.83 4.78 6.91
N ILE A 103 -5.59 4.97 6.45
CA ILE A 103 -4.36 4.48 7.07
C ILE A 103 -3.47 5.69 7.39
N GLU A 104 -2.95 5.75 8.61
CA GLU A 104 -2.00 6.78 9.04
C GLU A 104 -0.71 6.69 8.22
N THR A 105 -0.40 7.75 7.47
CA THR A 105 0.71 7.81 6.52
C THR A 105 1.27 9.22 6.47
N GLY A 106 2.56 9.41 6.69
CA GLY A 106 3.17 10.75 6.63
C GLY A 106 2.55 11.77 7.59
N GLY A 107 1.96 11.32 8.71
CA GLY A 107 1.26 12.18 9.67
C GLY A 107 -0.18 12.54 9.28
N LEU A 108 -0.77 11.86 8.30
CA LEU A 108 -2.13 12.07 7.82
C LEU A 108 -2.94 10.76 7.80
N ALA A 109 -4.22 10.87 8.12
CA ALA A 109 -5.20 9.81 7.86
C ALA A 109 -5.59 9.81 6.37
N LEU A 110 -4.91 9.01 5.56
CA LEU A 110 -5.12 8.96 4.10
C LEU A 110 -6.00 7.78 3.69
N PRO A 111 -6.93 7.93 2.73
CA PRO A 111 -7.70 6.80 2.18
C PRO A 111 -6.80 5.65 1.71
N ARG A 112 -7.26 4.41 1.87
CA ARG A 112 -6.58 3.23 1.29
C ARG A 112 -6.40 3.39 -0.22
N ASP A 113 -5.27 2.91 -0.74
CA ASP A 113 -4.99 2.88 -2.17
C ASP A 113 -5.10 1.47 -2.77
N GLY A 114 -4.86 1.36 -4.09
CA GLY A 114 -4.92 0.08 -4.76
C GLY A 114 -3.85 -0.94 -4.34
N ARG A 115 -2.69 -0.49 -3.82
CA ARG A 115 -1.67 -1.40 -3.26
C ARG A 115 -2.19 -2.00 -1.97
N ASP A 116 -2.76 -1.19 -1.09
CA ASP A 116 -3.34 -1.65 0.17
C ASP A 116 -4.42 -2.70 -0.09
N LEU A 117 -5.35 -2.39 -1.00
CA LEU A 117 -6.44 -3.29 -1.36
C LEU A 117 -5.93 -4.57 -2.01
N THR A 118 -4.87 -4.49 -2.83
CA THR A 118 -4.24 -5.66 -3.45
C THR A 118 -3.58 -6.56 -2.39
N LEU A 119 -2.78 -6.00 -1.48
CA LEU A 119 -2.10 -6.75 -0.43
C LEU A 119 -3.07 -7.24 0.66
N GLU A 120 -4.22 -6.59 0.86
CA GLU A 120 -5.24 -7.07 1.79
C GLU A 120 -6.04 -8.21 1.17
N PHE A 121 -6.59 -8.01 -0.03
CA PHE A 121 -7.58 -8.93 -0.57
C PHE A 121 -6.99 -10.00 -1.49
N CYS A 122 -5.99 -9.68 -2.32
CA CYS A 122 -5.50 -10.61 -3.33
C CYS A 122 -4.55 -11.67 -2.78
N GLN A 123 -3.78 -11.37 -1.73
CA GLN A 123 -2.91 -12.36 -1.09
C GLN A 123 -3.63 -13.23 -0.05
N SER A 124 -4.86 -12.86 0.35
CA SER A 124 -5.62 -13.54 1.40
C SER A 124 -5.97 -15.01 1.07
N CYS A 125 -6.09 -15.34 -0.21
CA CYS A 125 -6.51 -16.67 -0.68
C CYS A 125 -5.44 -17.44 -1.45
N HIS A 126 -4.50 -16.74 -2.10
CA HIS A 126 -3.42 -17.33 -2.86
C HIS A 126 -2.23 -16.38 -2.92
N ILE A 127 -1.04 -16.92 -3.20
CA ILE A 127 0.20 -16.14 -3.20
C ILE A 127 0.11 -14.90 -4.11
N ILE A 128 0.58 -13.75 -3.61
CA ILE A 128 0.46 -12.45 -4.29
C ILE A 128 1.03 -12.45 -5.71
N THR A 129 2.06 -13.28 -5.93
CA THR A 129 2.74 -13.49 -7.21
C THR A 129 1.77 -13.86 -8.34
N VAL A 130 0.70 -14.61 -8.04
CA VAL A 130 -0.33 -14.93 -9.05
C VAL A 130 -0.99 -13.68 -9.59
N VAL A 131 -1.04 -12.58 -8.84
CA VAL A 131 -1.72 -11.34 -9.23
C VAL A 131 -0.74 -10.34 -9.83
N VAL A 132 0.33 -10.00 -9.12
CA VAL A 132 1.21 -8.89 -9.51
C VAL A 132 2.06 -9.17 -10.75
N THR A 133 2.21 -10.45 -11.14
CA THR A 133 2.89 -10.84 -12.38
C THR A 133 1.99 -10.81 -13.62
N GLN A 134 0.67 -10.60 -13.45
CA GLN A 134 -0.25 -10.52 -14.59
C GLN A 134 -0.24 -9.11 -15.18
N ASP A 135 0.03 -9.01 -16.50
CA ASP A 135 -0.22 -7.82 -17.30
C ASP A 135 -1.61 -7.93 -17.95
N ARG A 136 -2.55 -7.08 -17.51
CA ARG A 136 -3.96 -7.17 -17.89
C ARG A 136 -4.60 -5.79 -17.99
N THR A 137 -5.55 -5.68 -18.91
CA THR A 137 -6.36 -4.46 -19.02
C THR A 137 -7.25 -4.25 -17.79
N ARG A 138 -7.68 -3.01 -17.59
CA ARG A 138 -8.61 -2.62 -16.52
C ARG A 138 -9.87 -3.48 -16.51
N GLU A 139 -10.48 -3.70 -17.67
CA GLU A 139 -11.69 -4.50 -17.83
C GLU A 139 -11.46 -5.96 -17.44
N ALA A 140 -10.28 -6.49 -17.76
CA ALA A 140 -9.91 -7.86 -17.39
C ALA A 140 -9.71 -8.00 -15.87
N TRP A 141 -9.16 -6.99 -15.19
CA TRP A 141 -9.08 -6.94 -13.73
C TRP A 141 -10.46 -6.87 -13.07
N LEU A 142 -11.31 -5.93 -13.51
CA LEU A 142 -12.70 -5.82 -13.03
C LEU A 142 -13.48 -7.12 -13.27
N GLY A 143 -13.31 -7.74 -14.43
CA GLY A 143 -13.91 -9.04 -14.75
C GLY A 143 -13.43 -10.16 -13.81
N THR A 144 -12.19 -10.10 -13.32
CA THR A 144 -11.65 -11.08 -12.36
C THR A 144 -12.33 -10.98 -11.01
N MET A 145 -12.47 -9.76 -10.48
CA MET A 145 -13.16 -9.50 -9.22
C MET A 145 -14.65 -9.89 -9.28
N ASN A 146 -15.26 -9.89 -10.47
CA ASN A 146 -16.65 -10.30 -10.70
C ASN A 146 -16.84 -11.81 -10.92
N LYS A 147 -15.77 -12.62 -10.90
CA LYS A 147 -15.91 -14.08 -10.98
C LYS A 147 -16.55 -14.64 -9.70
N PRO A 148 -17.36 -15.71 -9.79
CA PRO A 148 -18.00 -16.32 -8.61
C PRO A 148 -17.05 -16.66 -7.45
N SER A 149 -15.77 -16.92 -7.72
CA SER A 149 -14.75 -17.19 -6.69
C SER A 149 -14.23 -15.94 -5.96
N HIS A 150 -14.60 -14.73 -6.39
CA HIS A 150 -14.11 -13.45 -5.84
C HIS A 150 -15.23 -12.49 -5.42
N VAL A 151 -16.50 -12.83 -5.68
CA VAL A 151 -17.64 -11.96 -5.33
C VAL A 151 -17.88 -11.85 -3.82
N GLU A 152 -17.39 -12.81 -3.03
CA GLU A 152 -17.50 -12.78 -1.56
C GLU A 152 -16.46 -11.87 -0.89
N ILE A 153 -15.46 -11.37 -1.65
CA ILE A 153 -14.50 -10.39 -1.15
C ILE A 153 -15.22 -9.08 -0.91
N GLY A 154 -15.25 -8.64 0.36
CA GLY A 154 -15.96 -7.46 0.84
C GLY A 154 -15.35 -6.13 0.39
N THR A 155 -15.46 -5.84 -0.91
CA THR A 155 -15.02 -4.60 -1.56
C THR A 155 -16.22 -3.83 -2.09
N THR A 156 -16.14 -2.51 -2.00
CA THR A 156 -17.03 -1.58 -2.71
C THR A 156 -16.68 -1.51 -4.20
N GLN A 157 -17.58 -0.96 -5.01
CA GLN A 157 -17.29 -0.70 -6.43
C GLN A 157 -16.09 0.25 -6.61
N ALA A 158 -15.98 1.29 -5.78
CA ALA A 158 -14.86 2.23 -5.83
C ALA A 158 -13.52 1.55 -5.49
N GLU A 159 -13.50 0.64 -4.52
CA GLU A 159 -12.29 -0.14 -4.19
C GLU A 159 -11.91 -1.09 -5.31
N ARG A 160 -12.89 -1.72 -5.98
CA ARG A 160 -12.63 -2.57 -7.16
C ARG A 160 -12.01 -1.76 -8.30
N GLU A 161 -12.48 -0.54 -8.50
CA GLU A 161 -11.92 0.37 -9.50
C GLU A 161 -10.51 0.81 -9.12
N ALA A 162 -10.28 1.23 -7.88
CA ALA A 162 -8.94 1.62 -7.39
C ALA A 162 -7.92 0.48 -7.48
N LEU A 163 -8.33 -0.75 -7.15
CA LEU A 163 -7.50 -1.95 -7.28
C LEU A 163 -7.17 -2.22 -8.75
N ALA A 164 -8.15 -2.17 -9.65
CA ALA A 164 -7.93 -2.38 -11.08
C ALA A 164 -7.00 -1.30 -11.68
N ASP A 165 -7.22 -0.03 -11.34
CA ASP A 165 -6.42 1.09 -11.84
C ASP A 165 -4.97 0.99 -11.34
N TYR A 166 -4.75 0.57 -10.11
CA TYR A 166 -3.42 0.31 -9.58
C TYR A 166 -2.71 -0.86 -10.29
N LEU A 167 -3.40 -2.00 -10.48
CA LEU A 167 -2.80 -3.18 -11.12
C LEU A 167 -2.53 -2.99 -12.63
N VAL A 168 -3.23 -2.07 -13.30
CA VAL A 168 -2.90 -1.69 -14.69
C VAL A 168 -1.57 -0.95 -14.76
N LEU A 169 -1.24 -0.14 -13.75
CA LEU A 169 -0.02 0.66 -13.72
C LEU A 169 1.17 -0.08 -13.11
N ASN A 170 0.92 -0.95 -12.12
CA ASN A 170 1.95 -1.54 -11.25
C ASN A 170 2.00 -3.07 -11.31
N GLY A 171 1.11 -3.70 -12.09
CA GLY A 171 1.16 -5.13 -12.37
C GLY A 171 2.17 -5.47 -13.48
N GLY A 172 2.16 -6.73 -13.94
CA GLY A 172 3.10 -7.21 -14.94
C GLY A 172 4.55 -7.29 -14.45
N ILE A 173 4.76 -7.40 -13.14
CA ILE A 173 6.10 -7.51 -12.53
C ILE A 173 6.77 -8.80 -13.05
N PRO A 174 8.00 -8.73 -13.61
CA PRO A 174 8.73 -9.92 -14.01
C PRO A 174 8.94 -10.89 -12.85
N ILE A 175 8.81 -12.20 -13.10
CA ILE A 175 8.93 -13.21 -12.04
C ILE A 175 10.33 -13.19 -11.39
N GLU A 176 11.34 -12.74 -12.12
CA GLU A 176 12.72 -12.56 -11.65
C GLU A 176 12.86 -11.44 -10.61
N GLU A 177 11.94 -10.49 -10.58
CA GLU A 177 11.88 -9.40 -9.60
C GLU A 177 11.11 -9.78 -8.33
N VAL A 178 10.31 -10.84 -8.39
CA VAL A 178 9.60 -11.40 -7.23
C VAL A 178 10.60 -12.15 -6.34
N PRO A 179 10.58 -11.99 -5.00
CA PRO A 179 11.41 -12.78 -4.07
C PRO A 179 11.23 -14.30 -4.27
N GLU A 180 12.32 -15.08 -4.22
CA GLU A 180 12.29 -16.51 -4.53
C GLU A 180 11.30 -17.28 -3.64
N GLU A 181 11.20 -16.90 -2.37
CA GLU A 181 10.29 -17.47 -1.39
C GLU A 181 8.82 -17.26 -1.80
N LEU A 182 8.54 -16.20 -2.56
CA LEU A 182 7.22 -15.85 -3.04
C LEU A 182 6.94 -16.36 -4.47
N ARG A 183 7.90 -16.99 -5.14
CA ARG A 183 7.68 -17.61 -6.47
C ARG A 183 6.96 -18.96 -6.36
N ALA A 184 6.98 -19.60 -5.19
CA ALA A 184 6.45 -20.94 -4.99
C ALA A 184 4.92 -20.96 -4.86
N GLY A 185 4.25 -21.10 -6.02
CA GLY A 185 2.81 -21.29 -6.15
C GLY A 185 2.41 -22.03 -7.43
N GLY A 186 3.30 -22.82 -8.03
CA GLY A 186 3.00 -23.67 -9.19
C GLY A 186 3.03 -22.97 -10.56
N ALA A 187 3.56 -21.75 -10.67
CA ALA A 187 3.90 -21.17 -11.96
C ALA A 187 5.29 -21.65 -12.39
N THR A 188 5.37 -22.87 -12.92
CA THR A 188 6.45 -23.24 -13.85
C THR A 188 6.05 -22.69 -15.22
N TYR A 189 6.83 -21.76 -15.77
CA TYR A 189 6.77 -21.40 -17.19
C TYR A 189 7.64 -22.35 -18.00
#